data_AF-A0A178W1R2-F1
#
_entry.id   AF-A0A178W1R2-F1
#
_cell.length_a   1.000
_cell.length_b   1.000
_cell.length_c   1.000
_cell.angle_alpha   90.00
_cell.angle_beta   90.00
_cell.angle_gamma   90.00
#
_symmetry.space_group_name_H-M   'P 1'
#
loop_
_entity.id
_entity.type
_entity.pdbx_description
1 polymer ?
#
loop_
_entity_poly.entity_id
_entity_poly.type
_entity_poly.pdbx_seq_one_letter_code
_entity_poly.pdbx_strand_id
1 'polypeptide(L)'
;MTAFYEFIINIRERPDNVDFKQVDSGVHQLKGSSSSVGARRVKNVCISFKECCDVQNREGCLRCLQQVDYEYKMLKTKLQDLFNLEKQILQAGGTIPQVDIN
;
A
#
# COMPACT_ATOMS: atom_id res chain seq x y z
N MET A 1 -0.67 -9.45 -1.56
CA MET A 1 -0.14 -9.24 -0.18
C MET A 1 1.14 -10.05 0.07
N THR A 2 1.30 -11.22 -0.56
CA THR A 2 2.53 -12.03 -0.50
C THR A 2 3.77 -11.31 -1.06
N ALA A 3 3.62 -10.60 -2.19
CA ALA A 3 4.72 -9.80 -2.77
C ALA A 3 5.26 -8.71 -1.83
N PHE A 4 4.42 -8.19 -0.91
CA PHE A 4 4.83 -7.18 0.07
C PHE A 4 5.82 -7.73 1.10
N TYR A 5 5.68 -9.00 1.48
CA TYR A 5 6.60 -9.67 2.41
C TYR A 5 7.97 -9.96 1.78
N GLU A 6 8.02 -10.28 0.49
CA GLU A 6 9.28 -10.47 -0.23
C GLU A 6 10.08 -9.15 -0.36
N PHE A 7 9.40 -7.99 -0.48
CA PHE A 7 10.05 -6.66 -0.42
C PHE A 7 10.73 -6.38 0.92
N ILE A 8 10.09 -6.80 2.02
CA ILE A 8 10.61 -6.59 3.38
C ILE A 8 11.93 -7.33 3.57
N ILE A 9 12.00 -8.60 3.14
CA ILE A 9 13.17 -9.46 3.31
C ILE A 9 14.38 -8.87 2.57
N ASN A 10 14.20 -8.42 1.33
CA ASN A 10 15.33 -7.97 0.51
C ASN A 10 16.02 -6.70 1.06
N ILE A 11 15.25 -5.72 1.53
CA ILE A 11 15.80 -4.42 1.97
C ILE A 11 16.25 -4.47 3.44
N ARG A 12 15.52 -5.18 4.31
CA ARG A 12 15.84 -5.24 5.75
C ARG A 12 16.88 -6.29 6.10
N GLU A 13 16.81 -7.48 5.50
CA GLU A 13 17.63 -8.63 5.94
C GLU A 13 18.94 -8.79 5.15
N ARG A 14 19.08 -8.10 4.01
CA ARG A 14 20.31 -8.12 3.19
C ARG A 14 20.91 -6.72 2.98
N PRO A 15 21.43 -6.08 4.04
CA PRO A 15 21.95 -4.71 3.97
C PRO A 15 23.05 -4.51 2.92
N ASP A 16 23.89 -5.52 2.69
CA ASP A 16 25.07 -5.43 1.83
C ASP A 16 24.80 -5.88 0.38
N ASN A 17 23.59 -6.38 0.07
CA ASN A 17 23.25 -6.91 -1.24
C ASN A 17 21.74 -6.81 -1.53
N VAL A 18 21.25 -5.56 -1.56
CA VAL A 18 19.86 -5.27 -1.94
C VAL A 18 19.73 -5.34 -3.46
N ASP A 19 18.85 -6.23 -3.94
CA ASP A 19 18.49 -6.26 -5.36
C ASP A 19 17.43 -5.18 -5.66
N PHE A 20 17.89 -3.98 -5.99
CA PHE A 20 17.00 -2.85 -6.30
C PHE A 20 16.11 -3.09 -7.52
N LYS A 21 16.47 -3.98 -8.46
CA LYS A 21 15.60 -4.31 -9.60
C LYS A 21 14.42 -5.16 -9.15
N GLN A 22 14.66 -6.13 -8.27
CA GLN A 22 13.59 -6.89 -7.66
C GLN A 22 12.68 -5.97 -6.86
N VAL A 23 13.25 -5.06 -6.06
CA VAL A 23 12.50 -4.06 -5.28
C VAL A 23 11.61 -3.18 -6.17
N ASP A 24 12.17 -2.59 -7.22
CA ASP A 24 11.44 -1.74 -8.17
C ASP A 24 10.25 -2.48 -8.81
N SER A 25 10.47 -3.73 -9.22
CA SER A 25 9.46 -4.55 -9.91
C SER A 25 8.15 -4.67 -9.14
N GLY A 26 8.16 -4.95 -7.84
CA GLY A 26 6.89 -5.00 -7.10
C GLY A 26 6.52 -3.75 -6.33
N VAL A 27 7.39 -2.73 -6.20
CA VAL A 27 6.91 -1.35 -6.00
C VAL A 27 6.00 -0.96 -7.17
N HIS A 28 6.38 -1.32 -8.41
CA HIS A 28 5.55 -1.08 -9.59
C HIS A 28 4.23 -1.86 -9.54
N GLN A 29 4.24 -3.15 -9.17
CA GLN A 29 3.01 -3.93 -8.99
C GLN A 29 2.12 -3.36 -7.88
N LEU A 30 2.71 -2.92 -6.77
CA LEU A 30 1.96 -2.32 -5.68
C LEU A 30 1.35 -0.97 -6.08
N LYS A 31 2.06 -0.15 -6.84
CA LYS A 31 1.52 1.07 -7.44
C LYS A 31 0.32 0.77 -8.33
N GLY A 32 0.41 -0.25 -9.20
CA GLY A 32 -0.68 -0.66 -10.10
C GLY A 32 -1.92 -1.11 -9.33
N SER A 33 -1.74 -2.05 -8.40
CA SER A 33 -2.85 -2.58 -7.58
C SER A 33 -3.48 -1.53 -6.66
N SER A 34 -2.69 -0.65 -6.05
CA SER A 34 -3.24 0.45 -5.23
C SER A 34 -4.00 1.47 -6.08
N SER A 35 -3.55 1.73 -7.32
CA SER A 35 -4.26 2.62 -8.24
C SER A 35 -5.61 2.04 -8.67
N SER A 36 -5.71 0.73 -8.94
CA SER A 36 -6.95 0.12 -9.45
C SER A 36 -8.09 0.07 -8.42
N VAL A 37 -7.78 0.17 -7.13
CA VAL A 37 -8.76 0.18 -6.02
C VAL A 37 -8.92 1.56 -5.36
N GLY A 38 -8.33 2.61 -5.94
CA GLY A 38 -8.43 3.98 -5.40
C GLY A 38 -7.64 4.22 -4.11
N ALA A 39 -6.67 3.37 -3.77
CA ALA A 39 -5.80 3.51 -2.59
C ALA A 39 -4.73 4.61 -2.79
N ARG A 40 -5.18 5.87 -2.92
CA ARG A 40 -4.37 7.02 -3.34
C ARG A 40 -3.10 7.22 -2.52
N ARG A 41 -3.18 7.12 -1.19
CA ARG A 41 -2.01 7.35 -0.31
C ARG A 41 -0.94 6.28 -0.47
N VAL A 42 -1.35 5.01 -0.52
CA VAL A 42 -0.44 3.88 -0.81
C VAL A 42 0.21 4.06 -2.18
N LYS A 43 -0.57 4.38 -3.22
CA LYS A 43 -0.06 4.67 -4.57
C LYS A 43 0.99 5.77 -4.55
N ASN A 44 0.73 6.87 -3.85
CA ASN A 44 1.65 8.01 -3.80
C ASN A 44 2.97 7.65 -3.13
N VAL A 45 2.95 6.88 -2.03
CA VAL A 45 4.20 6.39 -1.42
C VAL A 45 4.96 5.48 -2.38
N CYS A 46 4.26 4.66 -3.18
CA CYS A 46 4.93 3.82 -4.20
C CYS A 46 5.65 4.64 -5.28
N ILE A 47 5.20 5.87 -5.59
CA ILE A 47 5.89 6.76 -6.52
C ILE A 47 7.24 7.18 -5.93
N SER A 48 7.25 7.68 -4.69
CA SER A 48 8.49 8.06 -3.99
C SER A 48 9.40 6.87 -3.71
N PHE A 49 8.83 5.69 -3.46
CA PHE A 49 9.61 4.46 -3.29
C PHE A 49 10.34 4.13 -4.60
N LYS A 50 9.66 4.19 -5.75
CA LYS A 50 10.29 3.96 -7.06
C LYS A 50 11.49 4.88 -7.29
N GLU A 51 11.36 6.16 -6.96
CA GLU A 51 12.47 7.13 -7.04
C GLU A 51 13.66 6.72 -6.18
N CYS A 52 13.41 6.21 -4.96
CA CYS A 52 14.47 5.68 -4.09
C CYS A 52 15.15 4.44 -4.69
N CYS A 53 14.39 3.56 -5.36
CA CYS A 53 14.95 2.40 -6.07
C CYS A 53 15.84 2.83 -7.24
N ASP A 54 15.41 3.83 -8.02
CA ASP A 54 16.13 4.34 -9.19
C ASP A 54 17.52 4.89 -8.81
N VAL A 55 17.62 5.56 -7.65
CA VAL A 55 18.91 6.07 -7.12
C VAL A 55 19.58 5.13 -6.12
N GLN A 56 19.09 3.89 -5.99
CA GLN A 56 19.63 2.87 -5.07
C GLN A 56 19.77 3.35 -3.61
N ASN A 57 18.86 4.21 -3.17
CA ASN A 57 18.86 4.76 -1.82
C ASN A 57 18.17 3.81 -0.85
N ARG A 58 18.94 2.91 -0.23
CA ARG A 58 18.44 1.92 0.74
C ARG A 58 17.68 2.55 1.91
N GLU A 59 18.19 3.62 2.49
CA GLU A 59 17.55 4.29 3.63
C GLU A 59 16.21 4.92 3.21
N GLY A 60 16.16 5.54 2.03
CA GLY A 60 14.94 6.03 1.41
C GLY A 60 13.91 4.92 1.18
N CYS A 61 14.35 3.78 0.65
CA CYS A 61 13.51 2.60 0.48
C CYS A 61 12.96 2.06 1.81
N LEU A 62 13.77 2.01 2.86
CA LEU A 62 13.32 1.58 4.20
C LEU A 62 12.24 2.51 4.77
N ARG A 63 12.42 3.83 4.63
CA ARG A 63 11.41 4.81 5.05
C ARG A 63 10.13 4.67 4.24
N CYS A 64 10.23 4.52 2.92
CA CYS A 64 9.06 4.30 2.06
C CYS A 64 8.33 3.02 2.43
N LEU A 65 9.05 1.92 2.70
CA LEU A 65 8.46 0.65 3.12
C LEU A 65 7.65 0.79 4.42
N GLN A 66 8.17 1.50 5.42
CA GLN A 66 7.45 1.80 6.67
C GLN A 66 6.19 2.62 6.39
N GLN A 67 6.28 3.64 5.52
CA GLN A 67 5.14 4.47 5.17
C GLN A 67 4.06 3.67 4.41
N VAL A 68 4.44 2.79 3.48
CA VAL A 68 3.47 1.95 2.78
C VAL A 68 2.73 1.04 3.75
N ASP A 69 3.42 0.40 4.70
CA ASP A 69 2.79 -0.45 5.71
C ASP A 69 1.80 0.35 6.57
N TYR A 70 2.18 1.56 7.00
CA TYR A 70 1.31 2.46 7.75
C TYR A 70 0.06 2.85 6.95
N GLU A 71 0.23 3.31 5.72
CA GLU A 71 -0.88 3.73 4.85
C GLU A 71 -1.81 2.58 4.50
N TYR A 72 -1.25 1.40 4.23
CA TYR A 72 -2.01 0.19 3.98
C TYR A 72 -2.85 -0.21 5.20
N LYS A 73 -2.25 -0.25 6.39
CA LYS A 73 -2.97 -0.58 7.64
C LYS A 73 -4.08 0.43 7.92
N MET A 74 -3.80 1.72 7.75
CA MET A 74 -4.80 2.76 7.97
C MET A 74 -5.97 2.65 6.99
N LEU A 75 -5.69 2.40 5.71
CA LEU A 75 -6.73 2.17 4.70
C LEU A 75 -7.54 0.91 5.04
N LYS A 76 -6.88 -0.18 5.41
CA LYS A 76 -7.52 -1.44 5.78
C LYS A 76 -8.49 -1.24 6.95
N THR A 77 -8.07 -0.54 8.01
CA THR A 77 -8.94 -0.23 9.15
C THR A 77 -10.17 0.57 8.70
N LYS A 78 -9.98 1.64 7.92
CA LYS A 78 -11.09 2.47 7.42
C LYS A 78 -12.07 1.70 6.56
N LEU A 79 -11.58 0.84 5.66
CA LEU A 79 -12.44 -0.02 4.84
C LEU A 79 -13.19 -1.06 5.68
N GLN A 80 -12.52 -1.63 6.69
CA GLN A 80 -13.16 -2.57 7.60
C GLN A 80 -14.29 -1.90 8.39
N ASP A 81 -14.06 -0.69 8.89
CA ASP A 81 -15.07 0.11 9.60
C ASP A 81 -16.24 0.46 8.69
N LEU A 82 -15.96 0.88 7.44
CA LEU A 82 -16.98 1.17 6.43
C LEU A 82 -17.85 -0.08 6.15
N PHE A 83 -17.25 -1.23 5.85
CA PHE A 83 -17.99 -2.46 5.59
C PHE A 83 -18.76 -2.97 6.81
N ASN A 84 -18.23 -2.74 8.01
CA ASN A 84 -18.94 -3.08 9.25
C ASN A 84 -20.19 -2.19 9.41
N LEU A 85 -20.09 -0.90 9.12
CA LEU A 85 -21.21 0.02 9.14
C LEU A 85 -22.26 -0.34 8.08
N GLU A 86 -21.84 -0.65 6.85
CA GLU A 86 -22.75 -1.10 5.79
C GLU A 86 -23.52 -2.36 6.21
N LYS A 87 -22.84 -3.35 6.79
CA LYS A 87 -23.50 -4.55 7.34
C LYS A 87 -24.53 -4.21 8.41
N GLN A 88 -24.21 -3.30 9.33
CA GLN A 88 -25.13 -2.88 10.39
C GLN A 88 -26.38 -2.20 9.81
N ILE A 89 -26.21 -1.32 8.81
CA ILE A 89 -27.33 -0.66 8.12
C ILE A 89 -28.26 -1.70 7.48
N LEU A 90 -27.69 -2.66 6.75
CA LEU A 90 -28.45 -3.72 6.09
C LEU A 90 -29.17 -4.63 7.10
N GLN A 91 -28.50 -5.00 8.20
CA GLN A 91 -29.09 -5.81 9.27
C GLN A 91 -30.24 -5.09 9.99
N ALA A 92 -30.20 -3.76 10.08
CA ALA A 92 -31.28 -2.94 10.62
C ALA A 92 -32.42 -2.70 9.61
N GLY A 93 -32.36 -3.25 8.40
CA GLY A 93 -33.35 -3.06 7.34
C GLY A 93 -33.21 -1.75 6.55
N GLY A 94 -32.09 -1.03 6.72
CA GLY A 94 -31.78 0.18 5.96
C GLY A 94 -31.20 -0.12 4.57
N THR A 95 -30.92 0.95 3.82
CA THR A 95 -30.27 0.90 2.50
C THR A 95 -28.95 1.67 2.53
N ILE A 96 -27.94 1.18 1.79
CA ILE A 96 -26.63 1.85 1.70
C ILE A 96 -26.76 3.07 0.77
N PRO A 97 -26.50 4.29 1.26
CA PRO A 97 -26.57 5.47 0.41
C PRO A 97 -25.45 5.47 -0.63
N GLN A 98 -25.78 5.86 -1.87
CA GLN A 98 -24.76 6.22 -2.85
C GLN A 98 -24.17 7.58 -2.46
N VAL A 99 -22.84 7.69 -2.45
CA VAL A 99 -22.14 8.94 -2.12
C VAL A 99 -21.59 9.52 -3.41
N ASP A 100 -21.97 10.76 -3.73
CA ASP A 100 -21.40 11.49 -4.85
C ASP A 100 -19.95 11.88 -4.52
N ILE A 101 -19.00 11.35 -5.31
CA ILE A 101 -17.58 11.68 -5.21
C ILE A 101 -17.28 12.74 -6.27
N ASN A 102 -17.70 13.99 -6.01
CA ASN A 102 -17.30 15.16 -6.81
C ASN A 102 -15.88 15.62 -6.48
#